data_AF-A0A2N6NWK8-F1
#
_entry.id   AF-A0A2N6NWK8-F1
#
_cell.length_a   1.000
_cell.length_b   1.000
_cell.length_c   1.000
_cell.angle_alpha   90.00
_cell.angle_beta   90.00
_cell.angle_gamma   90.00
#
_symmetry.space_group_name_H-M   'P 1'
#
loop_
_entity.id
_entity.type
_entity.pdbx_description
1 polymer ?
#
loop_
_entity_poly.entity_id
_entity_poly.type
_entity_poly.pdbx_seq_one_letter_code
_entity_poly.pdbx_strand_id
1 'polypeptide(L)'
;MHYKFVFALVSAVAVTAVVVVPKDESVDAASSGTTTPVAGKDYFADETCLWFGTAPFCQGSCPAGWRLIQRERMNCWRGAKVYCCRQ
;
A
#
# COMPACT_ATOMS: atom_id res chain seq x y z
N MET A 1 4.93 28.25 -67.44
CA MET A 1 4.62 26.90 -66.90
C MET A 1 5.82 26.00 -67.11
N HIS A 2 6.61 25.73 -66.07
CA HIS A 2 7.61 24.67 -66.05
C HIS A 2 7.66 24.06 -64.64
N TYR A 3 7.66 22.74 -64.68
CA TYR A 3 7.26 21.75 -63.70
C TYR A 3 8.27 21.60 -62.55
N LYS A 4 7.80 21.67 -61.31
CA LYS A 4 8.56 21.20 -60.15
C LYS A 4 7.69 20.20 -59.37
N PHE A 5 7.76 18.96 -59.85
CA PHE A 5 7.89 17.75 -59.05
C PHE A 5 7.10 17.72 -57.73
N VAL A 6 5.89 17.20 -57.85
CA VAL A 6 5.18 16.52 -56.76
C VAL A 6 6.06 15.36 -56.29
N PHE A 7 6.70 15.50 -55.13
CA PHE A 7 7.36 14.39 -54.44
C PHE A 7 6.69 14.14 -53.09
N ALA A 8 5.97 13.02 -53.07
CA ALA A 8 5.90 12.05 -51.99
C ALA A 8 5.42 12.54 -50.61
N LEU A 9 4.12 12.30 -50.38
CA LEU A 9 3.58 11.57 -49.23
C LEU A 9 4.61 11.14 -48.18
N VAL A 10 4.63 11.82 -47.03
CA VAL A 10 5.09 11.22 -45.78
C VAL A 10 3.93 11.25 -44.81
N SER A 11 3.06 10.28 -44.98
CA SER A 11 2.14 9.80 -43.95
C SER A 11 2.95 9.18 -42.82
N ALA A 12 2.91 9.78 -41.64
CA ALA A 12 3.30 9.11 -40.40
C ALA A 12 2.20 9.34 -39.38
N VAL A 13 1.17 8.50 -39.43
CA VAL A 13 0.18 8.37 -38.35
C VAL A 13 0.87 7.55 -37.26
N ALA A 14 1.32 8.22 -36.20
CA ALA A 14 1.82 7.54 -35.02
C ALA A 14 0.64 6.89 -34.30
N VAL A 15 0.48 5.58 -34.46
CA VAL A 15 -0.48 4.79 -33.69
C VAL A 15 0.08 4.64 -32.28
N THR A 16 -0.31 5.54 -31.39
CA THR A 16 -0.04 5.37 -29.96
C THR A 16 -0.94 4.25 -29.43
N ALA A 17 -0.37 3.08 -29.18
CA ALA A 17 -1.06 1.98 -28.53
C ALA A 17 -1.42 2.39 -27.09
N VAL A 18 -2.70 2.68 -26.85
CA VAL A 18 -3.25 2.85 -25.51
C VAL A 18 -3.57 1.46 -24.97
N VAL A 19 -2.76 0.98 -24.03
CA VAL A 19 -3.01 -0.29 -23.34
C VAL A 19 -4.06 -0.01 -22.27
N VAL A 20 -5.28 -0.49 -22.48
CA VAL A 20 -6.37 -0.43 -21.48
C VAL A 20 -6.12 -1.54 -20.46
N VAL A 21 -5.86 -1.18 -19.21
CA VAL A 21 -5.70 -2.14 -18.11
C VAL A 21 -7.09 -2.51 -17.58
N PRO A 22 -7.48 -3.79 -17.57
CA PRO A 22 -8.73 -4.22 -16.94
C PRO A 22 -8.64 -4.08 -15.42
N LYS A 23 -9.68 -3.48 -14.85
CA LYS A 23 -9.92 -3.45 -13.41
C LYS A 23 -10.65 -4.73 -13.03
N ASP A 24 -9.92 -5.73 -12.61
CA ASP A 24 -10.50 -6.96 -12.08
C ASP A 24 -10.34 -7.08 -10.55
N GLU A 25 -11.14 -7.99 -10.04
CA GLU A 25 -11.74 -8.17 -8.73
C GLU A 25 -10.75 -8.43 -7.57
N SER A 26 -11.03 -7.90 -6.38
CA SER A 26 -10.76 -8.65 -5.15
C SER A 26 -11.74 -8.22 -4.07
N VAL A 27 -12.77 -9.06 -3.96
CA VAL A 27 -13.67 -9.16 -2.82
C VAL A 27 -12.96 -9.77 -1.61
N ASP A 28 -13.27 -9.17 -0.46
CA ASP A 28 -13.31 -9.72 0.91
C ASP A 28 -12.09 -10.42 1.53
N ALA A 29 -11.49 -9.74 2.50
CA ALA A 29 -11.45 -10.27 3.86
C ALA A 29 -11.37 -9.10 4.85
N ALA A 30 -12.39 -8.97 5.69
CA ALA A 30 -12.21 -8.34 6.99
C ALA A 30 -11.21 -9.18 7.80
N SER A 31 -9.93 -8.96 7.57
CA SER A 31 -8.90 -9.15 8.57
C SER A 31 -8.55 -7.75 9.05
N SER A 32 -9.02 -7.40 10.25
CA SER A 32 -8.71 -6.13 10.92
C SER A 32 -7.20 -6.08 11.16
N GLY A 33 -6.48 -5.57 10.16
CA GLY A 33 -5.02 -5.57 10.05
C GLY A 33 -4.57 -5.42 8.59
N THR A 34 -5.16 -4.49 7.83
CA THR A 34 -4.77 -4.24 6.44
C THR A 34 -3.41 -3.53 6.38
N THR A 35 -2.35 -4.33 6.22
CA THR A 35 -1.08 -3.89 5.64
C THR A 35 -1.32 -3.49 4.20
N THR A 36 -1.36 -2.18 3.96
CA THR A 36 -1.12 -1.61 2.63
C THR A 36 0.35 -1.87 2.27
N PRO A 37 0.69 -2.39 1.08
CA PRO A 37 2.05 -2.39 0.58
C PRO A 37 2.41 -0.95 0.22
N VAL A 38 2.90 -0.18 1.18
CA VAL A 38 3.56 1.09 0.90
C VAL A 38 4.88 0.73 0.23
N ALA A 39 4.96 0.93 -1.08
CA ALA A 39 6.18 0.84 -1.84
C ALA A 39 7.21 1.79 -1.22
N GLY A 40 8.15 1.27 -0.43
CA GLY A 40 9.24 2.07 0.13
C GLY A 40 9.66 1.70 1.55
N LYS A 41 10.21 0.49 1.69
CA LYS A 41 11.40 0.12 2.48
C LYS A 41 11.36 -1.37 2.71
N ASP A 42 12.53 -1.99 2.71
CA ASP A 42 12.74 -3.41 2.94
C ASP A 42 12.31 -3.79 4.37
N TYR A 43 11.01 -3.85 4.61
CA TYR A 43 10.44 -4.47 5.79
C TYR A 43 10.55 -5.97 5.54
N PHE A 44 11.42 -6.62 6.31
CA PHE A 44 11.53 -8.07 6.41
C PHE A 44 10.12 -8.67 6.31
N ALA A 45 9.86 -9.37 5.20
CA ALA A 45 8.54 -9.90 4.86
C ALA A 45 8.01 -10.99 5.84
N ASP A 46 8.67 -11.16 6.99
CA ASP A 46 8.38 -12.15 8.03
C ASP A 46 8.10 -11.53 9.42
N GLU A 47 8.26 -10.21 9.61
CA GLU A 47 7.90 -9.57 10.88
C GLU A 47 6.38 -9.35 10.93
N THR A 48 5.66 -10.27 11.57
CA THR A 48 4.23 -10.09 11.88
C THR A 48 4.08 -8.94 12.88
N CYS A 49 3.37 -7.87 12.49
CA CYS A 49 3.15 -6.69 13.32
C CYS A 49 1.67 -6.50 13.66
N LEU A 50 1.35 -6.33 14.95
CA LEU A 50 -0.02 -6.28 15.47
C LEU A 50 -0.17 -5.18 16.51
N TRP A 51 -1.39 -4.64 16.60
CA TRP A 51 -1.79 -3.73 17.68
C TRP A 51 -2.34 -4.53 18.87
N PHE A 52 -1.86 -4.22 20.07
CA PHE A 52 -2.33 -4.81 21.33
C PHE A 52 -2.97 -3.74 22.24
N GLY A 53 -3.99 -4.16 22.96
CA GLY A 53 -4.80 -3.32 23.84
C GLY A 53 -6.18 -3.01 23.23
N THR A 54 -7.21 -2.98 24.06
CA THR A 54 -8.60 -2.84 23.63
C THR A 54 -9.20 -1.56 24.20
N ALA A 55 -9.89 -0.79 23.36
CA ALA A 55 -10.64 0.39 23.80
C ALA A 55 -11.85 -0.04 24.67
N PRO A 56 -12.35 0.80 25.59
CA PRO A 56 -11.91 2.17 25.91
C PRO A 56 -10.81 2.24 26.96
N PHE A 57 -10.50 1.16 27.68
CA PHE A 57 -9.40 1.11 28.64
C PHE A 57 -8.27 0.26 28.03
N CYS A 58 -7.33 0.93 27.36
CA CYS A 58 -6.28 0.26 26.62
C CYS A 58 -5.08 -0.04 27.54
N GLN A 59 -4.92 -1.28 27.98
CA GLN A 59 -3.67 -1.75 28.60
C GLN A 59 -2.83 -2.55 27.60
N GLY A 60 -2.40 -1.90 26.50
CA GLY A 60 -1.56 -2.54 25.50
C GLY A 60 -0.17 -2.89 26.05
N SER A 61 0.26 -4.13 25.85
CA SER A 61 1.63 -4.59 26.09
C SER A 61 2.07 -5.55 24.98
N CYS A 62 3.34 -5.50 24.61
CA CYS A 62 3.89 -6.45 23.66
C CYS A 62 4.07 -7.83 24.33
N PRO A 63 3.76 -8.93 23.64
CA PRO A 63 4.10 -10.27 24.10
C PRO A 63 5.61 -10.50 24.22
N ALA A 64 6.02 -11.55 24.93
CA ALA A 64 7.43 -11.94 25.00
C ALA A 64 7.99 -12.28 23.61
N GLY A 65 9.19 -11.80 23.29
CA GLY A 65 9.80 -11.96 21.96
C GLY A 65 9.28 -10.99 20.90
N TRP A 66 8.41 -10.04 21.27
CA TRP A 66 7.93 -9.00 20.36
C TRP A 66 8.57 -7.66 20.71
N ARG A 67 8.96 -6.92 19.67
CA ARG A 67 9.52 -5.58 19.78
C ARG A 67 8.40 -4.54 19.71
N LEU A 68 8.41 -3.62 20.67
CA LEU A 68 7.56 -2.43 20.63
C LEU A 68 8.03 -1.48 19.53
N ILE A 69 7.12 -1.08 18.64
CA ILE A 69 7.36 -0.11 17.59
C ILE A 69 6.73 1.24 17.93
N GLN A 70 5.47 1.23 18.37
CA GLN A 70 4.72 2.46 18.62
C GLN A 70 3.76 2.31 19.80
N ARG A 71 3.45 3.43 20.46
CA ARG A 71 2.36 3.55 21.44
C ARG A 71 1.38 4.61 20.98
N GLU A 72 0.10 4.34 21.13
CA GLU A 72 -0.95 5.24 20.68
C GLU A 72 -2.14 5.27 21.63
N ARG A 73 -2.68 6.48 21.87
CA ARG A 73 -3.81 6.69 22.78
C ARG A 73 -5.16 6.73 22.06
N MET A 74 -5.18 6.52 20.75
CA MET A 74 -6.40 6.65 19.95
C MET A 74 -7.48 5.70 20.44
N ASN A 75 -8.69 6.25 20.61
CA ASN A 75 -9.88 5.54 21.09
C ASN A 75 -9.77 4.98 22.53
N CYS A 76 -8.80 5.44 23.32
CA CYS A 76 -8.61 5.03 24.71
C CYS A 76 -8.98 6.19 25.67
N TRP A 77 -9.90 5.95 26.60
CA TRP A 77 -10.15 6.84 27.75
C TRP A 77 -8.95 6.84 28.71
N ARG A 78 -8.41 5.65 29.01
CA ARG A 78 -7.17 5.51 29.81
C ARG A 78 -6.26 4.45 29.20
N GLY A 79 -4.96 4.63 29.44
CA GLY A 79 -3.89 3.79 28.89
C GLY A 79 -3.64 4.04 27.41
N ALA A 80 -2.94 3.12 26.75
CA ALA A 80 -2.56 3.20 25.34
C ALA A 80 -2.57 1.82 24.68
N LYS A 81 -2.86 1.79 23.37
CA LYS A 81 -2.56 0.67 22.50
C LYS A 81 -1.07 0.66 22.17
N VAL A 82 -0.53 -0.51 21.90
CA VAL A 82 0.87 -0.69 21.48
C VAL A 82 0.90 -1.37 20.13
N TYR A 83 1.76 -0.92 19.23
CA TYR A 83 2.07 -1.62 17.99
C TYR A 83 3.36 -2.38 18.19
N CYS A 84 3.32 -3.69 18.02
CA CYS A 84 4.45 -4.57 18.26
C CYS A 84 4.69 -5.46 17.05
N CYS A 85 5.95 -5.76 16.75
CA CYS A 85 6.35 -6.68 15.69
C CYS A 85 7.08 -7.88 16.28
N ARG A 86 6.82 -9.08 15.75
CA ARG A 86 7.56 -10.29 16.07
C ARG A 86 8.97 -10.17 15.48
N GLN A 87 9.98 -10.35 16.34
CA GLN A 87 11.38 -10.46 15.91
C GLN A 87 11.69 -11.85 15.36
#